data_AF-A0A957Q507-F1
#
_entry.id   AF-A0A957Q507-F1
#
_cell.length_a   1.000
_cell.length_b   1.000
_cell.length_c   1.000
_cell.angle_alpha   90.00
_cell.angle_beta   90.00
_cell.angle_gamma   90.00
#
_symmetry.space_group_name_H-M   'P 1'
#
loop_
_entity.id
_entity.type
_entity.pdbx_description
1 polymer ?
#
loop_
_entity_poly.entity_id
_entity_poly.type
_entity_poly.pdbx_seq_one_letter_code
_entity_poly.pdbx_strand_id
1 'polypeptide(L)'
;MANNTSYEIEIRFLAATAEEAFQLLPFLEASLGPEKTWATAIYGRAIYESGRLLRVGRVPAVDPVHYYLGYKGVDEGSFANIRQE
;
A
#
# COMPACT_ATOMS: atom_id res chain seq x y z
N MET A 1 -19.40 -14.03 16.93
CA MET A 1 -18.68 -12.75 16.77
C MET A 1 -18.77 -12.39 15.30
N ALA A 2 -19.23 -11.19 14.94
CA ALA A 2 -19.24 -10.79 13.54
C ALA A 2 -17.78 -10.70 13.07
N ASN A 3 -17.38 -11.53 12.11
CA ASN A 3 -16.13 -11.33 11.39
C ASN A 3 -16.28 -10.01 10.62
N ASN A 4 -15.82 -8.90 11.20
CA ASN A 4 -15.63 -7.67 10.44
C ASN A 4 -14.43 -7.89 9.54
N THR A 5 -14.69 -8.53 8.40
CA THR A 5 -13.74 -8.58 7.30
C THR A 5 -13.49 -7.14 6.84
N SER A 6 -12.30 -6.62 7.08
CA SER A 6 -11.90 -5.31 6.60
C SER A 6 -11.44 -5.42 5.16
N TYR A 7 -11.82 -4.44 4.35
CA TYR A 7 -11.38 -4.32 2.96
C TYR A 7 -10.58 -3.03 2.80
N GLU A 8 -9.44 -3.14 2.13
CA GLU A 8 -8.68 -2.01 1.60
C GLU A 8 -9.13 -1.76 0.15
N ILE A 9 -9.37 -0.49 -0.19
CA ILE A 9 -9.62 -0.03 -1.56
C ILE A 9 -8.50 0.93 -1.93
N GLU A 10 -7.75 0.61 -2.99
CA GLU A 10 -6.60 1.40 -3.43
C GLU A 10 -6.71 1.72 -4.93
N ILE A 11 -6.50 2.99 -5.29
CA ILE A 11 -6.37 3.43 -6.67
C ILE A 11 -4.95 3.95 -6.87
N ARG A 12 -4.28 3.46 -7.90
CA ARG A 12 -2.90 3.86 -8.24
C ARG A 12 -2.90 4.67 -9.52
N PHE A 13 -2.17 5.78 -9.49
CA PHE A 13 -1.92 6.63 -10.65
C PHE A 13 -0.43 6.60 -10.95
N LEU A 14 -0.09 6.61 -12.23
CA LEU A 14 1.28 6.76 -12.67
C LEU A 14 1.53 8.23 -13.02
N ALA A 15 2.57 8.81 -12.42
CA ALA A 15 3.12 10.09 -12.80
C ALA A 15 4.64 9.92 -12.95
N ALA A 16 5.23 10.51 -13.99
CA ALA A 16 6.66 10.46 -14.23
C ALA A 16 7.44 11.38 -13.28
N THR A 17 6.79 12.42 -12.76
CA THR A 17 7.37 13.41 -11.85
C THR A 17 6.40 13.78 -10.73
N ALA A 18 6.91 14.37 -9.65
CA ALA A 18 6.07 14.89 -8.58
C ALA A 18 5.19 16.05 -9.08
N GLU A 19 5.74 16.91 -9.93
CA GLU A 19 5.03 18.03 -10.55
C GLU A 19 3.84 17.56 -11.40
N GLU A 20 4.02 16.51 -12.20
CA GLU A 20 2.92 15.89 -12.94
C GLU A 20 1.86 15.32 -11.99
N ALA A 21 2.27 14.68 -10.89
CA ALA A 21 1.33 14.18 -9.90
C ALA A 21 0.50 15.31 -9.26
N PHE A 22 1.11 16.48 -9.00
CA PHE A 22 0.40 17.65 -8.49
C PHE A 22 -0.53 18.27 -9.52
N GLN A 23 -0.18 18.23 -10.81
CA GLN A 23 -1.10 18.68 -11.86
C GLN A 23 -2.32 17.75 -11.98
N LEU A 24 -2.12 16.42 -11.86
CA LEU A 24 -3.19 15.43 -11.89
C LEU A 24 -4.08 15.50 -10.64
N LEU A 25 -3.49 15.72 -9.47
CA LEU A 25 -4.16 15.78 -8.18
C LEU A 25 -3.71 17.03 -7.40
N PRO A 26 -4.26 18.22 -7.71
CA PRO A 26 -3.78 19.51 -7.16
C PRO A 26 -3.84 19.63 -5.64
N PHE A 27 -4.69 18.85 -4.98
CA PHE A 27 -4.78 18.84 -3.52
C PHE A 27 -3.58 18.14 -2.84
N LEU A 28 -2.77 17.36 -3.58
CA LEU A 28 -1.61 16.65 -3.02
C LEU A 28 -0.52 17.60 -2.55
N GLU A 29 -0.25 18.68 -3.29
CA GLU A 29 0.81 19.64 -2.97
C GLU A 29 0.60 20.26 -1.57
N ALA A 30 -0.63 20.71 -1.29
CA ALA A 30 -0.98 21.28 0.01
C ALA A 30 -1.10 20.23 1.13
N SER A 31 -1.26 18.95 0.79
CA SER A 31 -1.44 17.85 1.75
C SER A 31 -0.16 17.06 2.02
N LEU A 32 0.96 17.44 1.39
CA LEU A 32 2.25 16.80 1.57
C LEU A 32 2.79 17.08 2.98
N GLY A 33 2.78 16.03 3.79
CA GLY A 33 3.44 16.01 5.08
C GLY A 33 4.93 15.65 4.94
N PRO A 34 5.53 15.09 5.99
CA PRO A 34 6.92 14.64 5.93
C PRO A 34 7.08 13.48 4.94
N GLU A 35 8.14 13.54 4.14
CA GLU A 35 8.58 12.41 3.34
C GLU A 35 9.07 11.29 4.26
N LYS A 36 8.65 10.05 3.96
CA LYS A 36 9.07 8.87 4.70
C LYS A 36 9.65 7.84 3.75
N THR A 37 10.83 7.33 4.07
CA THR A 37 11.35 6.14 3.42
C THR A 37 10.62 4.91 3.95
N TRP A 38 10.19 4.03 3.06
CA TRP A 38 9.55 2.76 3.38
C TRP A 38 10.22 1.64 2.57
N ALA A 39 10.47 0.50 3.21
CA ALA A 39 10.93 -0.71 2.53
C ALA A 39 9.93 -1.85 2.73
N THR A 40 9.59 -2.56 1.65
CA THR A 40 8.68 -3.71 1.69
C THR A 40 9.39 -4.97 1.20
N ALA A 41 9.24 -6.07 1.93
CA ALA A 41 9.58 -7.41 1.45
C ALA A 41 8.30 -8.25 1.30
N ILE A 42 8.22 -9.03 0.22
CA ILE A 42 7.12 -9.97 -0.03
C ILE A 42 7.63 -11.38 0.27
N TYR A 43 6.86 -12.14 1.03
CA TYR A 43 7.23 -13.49 1.47
C TYR A 43 6.43 -14.56 0.77
N GLY A 44 7.12 -15.63 0.37
CA GLY A 44 6.53 -16.85 -0.15
C GLY A 44 6.10 -16.72 -1.61
N ARG A 45 6.88 -17.30 -2.52
CA ARG A 45 6.57 -17.36 -3.95
C ARG A 45 5.17 -17.95 -4.21
N ALA A 46 4.84 -19.06 -3.58
CA ALA A 46 3.53 -19.70 -3.74
C ALA A 46 2.36 -18.82 -3.27
N ILE A 47 2.57 -18.00 -2.23
CA ILE A 47 1.56 -17.05 -1.74
C ILE A 47 1.33 -15.98 -2.82
N TYR A 48 2.42 -15.41 -3.32
CA TYR A 48 2.39 -14.40 -4.39
C TYR A 48 1.71 -14.90 -5.66
N GLU A 49 2.10 -16.09 -6.13
CA GLU A 49 1.52 -16.73 -7.32
C GLU A 49 0.03 -17.05 -7.16
N SER A 50 -0.47 -17.15 -5.93
CA SER A 50 -1.91 -17.33 -5.64
C SER A 50 -2.72 -16.03 -5.68
N GLY A 51 -2.10 -14.89 -6.00
CA GLY A 51 -2.72 -13.55 -6.00
C GLY A 51 -2.81 -12.89 -4.63
N ARG A 52 -2.39 -13.59 -3.56
CA ARG A 52 -2.32 -13.10 -2.18
C ARG A 52 -0.97 -12.46 -1.90
N LEU A 53 -0.88 -11.65 -0.85
CA LEU A 53 0.36 -11.00 -0.47
C LEU A 53 0.62 -11.18 1.03
N LEU A 54 1.81 -11.66 1.37
CA LEU A 54 2.36 -11.57 2.73
C LEU A 54 3.51 -10.57 2.70
N ARG A 55 3.32 -9.41 3.34
CA ARG A 55 4.29 -8.31 3.31
C ARG A 55 4.86 -8.01 4.68
N VAL A 56 6.15 -7.72 4.74
CA VAL A 56 6.78 -7.06 5.88
C VAL A 56 7.26 -5.69 5.44
N GLY A 57 6.69 -4.65 6.05
CA GLY A 57 7.08 -3.26 5.89
C GLY A 57 8.04 -2.83 6.98
N ARG A 58 9.03 -2.00 6.62
CA ARG A 58 9.97 -1.37 7.56
C ARG A 58 10.00 0.13 7.30
N VAL A 59 9.85 0.93 8.36
CA VAL A 59 10.00 2.38 8.34
C VAL A 59 11.28 2.76 9.09
N PRO A 60 12.42 2.90 8.39
CA PRO A 60 13.72 3.12 9.02
C PRO A 60 13.91 4.52 9.62
N ALA A 61 13.14 5.52 9.17
CA ALA A 61 13.32 6.93 9.56
C ALA A 61 12.58 7.32 10.85
N VAL A 62 11.99 6.36 11.56
CA VAL A 62 11.37 6.58 12.88
C VAL A 62 12.19 5.83 13.91
N ASP A 63 12.55 6.47 15.02
CA ASP A 63 13.15 5.83 16.19
C ASP A 63 12.07 5.67 17.29
N PRO A 64 11.74 4.44 17.71
CA PRO A 64 12.29 3.15 17.27
C PRO A 64 11.85 2.78 15.84
N VAL A 65 12.63 1.93 15.16
CA VAL A 65 12.26 1.40 13.84
C VAL A 65 10.95 0.63 13.96
N HIS A 66 9.97 1.00 13.14
CA HIS A 66 8.68 0.32 13.11
C HIS A 66 8.64 -0.75 12.02
N TYR A 67 8.09 -1.91 12.37
CA TYR A 67 7.86 -3.03 11.48
C TYR A 67 6.37 -3.32 11.39
N TYR A 68 5.90 -3.60 10.18
CA TYR A 68 4.50 -3.87 9.89
C TYR A 68 4.39 -5.22 9.19
N LEU A 69 3.55 -6.12 9.70
CA LEU A 69 3.18 -7.35 9.03
C LEU A 69 1.79 -7.16 8.42
N GLY A 70 1.66 -7.38 7.12
CA GLY A 70 0.39 -7.29 6.42
C GLY A 70 0.12 -8.54 5.62
N TYR A 71 -1.12 -9.00 5.65
CA TYR A 71 -1.63 -10.03 4.76
C TYR A 71 -2.73 -9.42 3.92
N LYS A 72 -2.63 -9.55 2.60
CA LYS A 72 -3.69 -9.14 1.68
C LYS A 72 -4.25 -10.34 0.96
N GLY A 73 -5.58 -10.40 0.89
CA GLY A 73 -6.31 -11.35 0.09
C GLY A 73 -6.04 -11.19 -1.41
N VAL A 74 -6.77 -12.00 -2.19
CA VAL A 74 -6.81 -11.88 -3.65
C VAL A 74 -7.44 -10.53 -4.01
N ASP A 75 -7.01 -9.96 -5.13
CA ASP A 75 -7.63 -8.75 -5.66
C ASP A 75 -8.98 -9.08 -6.30
N GLU A 76 -10.03 -8.44 -5.81
CA GLU A 76 -11.41 -8.62 -6.30
C GLU A 76 -11.84 -7.47 -7.20
N GLY A 77 -11.02 -6.44 -7.34
CA GLY A 77 -11.35 -5.25 -8.10
C GLY A 77 -10.96 -5.31 -9.58
N SER A 78 -11.76 -4.65 -10.42
CA SER A 78 -11.52 -4.53 -11.86
C SER A 78 -11.00 -3.16 -12.28
N PHE A 79 -11.32 -2.13 -11.50
CA PHE A 79 -10.91 -0.73 -11.74
C PHE A 79 -9.96 -0.21 -10.66
N ALA A 80 -10.25 -0.53 -9.40
CA ALA A 80 -9.38 -0.28 -8.25
C ALA A 80 -8.88 -1.62 -7.70
N ASN A 81 -7.80 -1.62 -6.92
CA ASN A 81 -7.44 -2.80 -6.15
C ASN A 81 -8.36 -2.88 -4.93
N ILE A 82 -9.04 -4.02 -4.76
CA ILE A 82 -9.95 -4.27 -3.63
C ILE A 82 -9.50 -5.57 -3.00
N ARG A 83 -8.99 -5.50 -1.77
CA ARG A 83 -8.41 -6.66 -1.07
C ARG A 83 -8.88 -6.71 0.37
N GLN A 84 -9.14 -7.92 0.85
CA GLN A 84 -9.28 -8.16 2.28
C GLN A 84 -7.93 -7.91 2.99
N GLU A 85 -7.96 -7.19 4.12
CA GLU A 85 -6.82 -6.94 5.03
C GLU A 85 -7.18 -7.27 6.48
#